data_AF-A0A4Q0VLF8-F1
#
_entry.id   AF-A0A4Q0VLF8-F1
#
_cell.length_a   1.000
_cell.length_b   1.000
_cell.length_c   1.000
_cell.angle_alpha   90.00
_cell.angle_beta   90.00
_cell.angle_gamma   90.00
#
_symmetry.space_group_name_H-M   'P 1'
#
loop_
_entity.id
_entity.type
_entity.pdbx_description
1 polymer ?
#
loop_
_entity_poly.entity_id
_entity_poly.type
_entity_poly.pdbx_seq_one_letter_code
_entity_poly.pdbx_strand_id
1 'polypeptide(L)'
;MDEVEAIILVDNAQSPMISEPINALKHIVTTGNTSKLHICFTHFDEVKGDNLPTVSDKEGHVVGSLENAIEEIGKKLGANAQRYLTKQMQKDTFFFLGAIHNEIRDNDDYAKEQLCKLVEALLETIIEVEPSETFPIYNGTTAALAIQRAADEYYKRWNSILNLSQDISLKEH
;
A
#
# COMPACT_ATOMS: atom_id res chain seq x y z
N MET A 1 -9.49 14.95 -8.14
CA MET A 1 -8.05 14.58 -8.23
C MET A 1 -8.03 13.12 -8.71
N ASP A 2 -8.71 12.86 -9.83
CA ASP A 2 -9.40 11.59 -10.10
C ASP A 2 -8.90 10.88 -11.37
N GLU A 3 -7.64 11.10 -11.74
CA GLU A 3 -7.07 10.51 -12.95
C GLU A 3 -5.71 9.88 -12.64
N VAL A 4 -5.73 8.92 -11.72
CA VAL A 4 -4.58 8.05 -11.47
C VAL A 4 -5.00 6.65 -11.90
N GLU A 5 -4.39 6.14 -12.95
CA GLU A 5 -4.65 4.78 -13.48
C GLU A 5 -3.78 3.74 -12.76
N ALA A 6 -2.52 4.10 -12.47
CA ALA A 6 -1.58 3.26 -11.74
C ALA A 6 -0.70 4.10 -10.78
N ILE A 7 -0.29 3.48 -9.67
CA ILE A 7 0.71 4.01 -8.73
C ILE A 7 1.87 3.02 -8.69
N ILE A 8 3.08 3.50 -8.97
CA ILE A 8 4.32 2.72 -8.82
C ILE A 8 5.08 3.23 -7.60
N LEU A 9 5.21 2.39 -6.59
CA LEU A 9 6.10 2.64 -5.46
C LEU A 9 7.47 2.03 -5.77
N VAL A 10 8.48 2.88 -5.88
CA VAL A 10 9.86 2.45 -6.09
C VAL A 10 10.59 2.39 -4.76
N ASP A 11 11.21 1.24 -4.47
CA ASP A 11 11.96 1.00 -3.24
C ASP A 11 13.32 0.34 -3.53
N ASN A 12 14.26 0.40 -2.58
CA ASN A 12 15.56 -0.25 -2.67
C ASN A 12 15.50 -1.66 -2.06
N ALA A 13 15.75 -2.68 -2.88
CA ALA A 13 15.71 -4.09 -2.48
C ALA A 13 16.80 -4.48 -1.47
N GLN A 14 17.94 -3.78 -1.44
CA GLN A 14 19.03 -4.09 -0.51
C GLN A 14 18.62 -3.79 0.95
N SER A 15 17.73 -2.82 1.14
CA SER A 15 17.23 -2.43 2.45
C SER A 15 15.77 -1.99 2.30
N PRO A 16 14.88 -2.95 2.02
CA PRO A 16 13.52 -2.66 1.62
C PRO A 16 12.69 -2.16 2.80
N MET A 17 11.73 -1.29 2.49
CA MET A 17 10.73 -0.77 3.40
C MET A 17 11.31 0.02 4.57
N ILE A 18 12.37 0.80 4.34
CA ILE A 18 12.90 1.75 5.31
C ILE A 18 12.12 3.06 5.23
N SER A 19 11.39 3.42 6.30
CA SER A 19 10.69 4.70 6.53
C SER A 19 9.84 5.31 5.40
N GLU A 20 10.44 5.78 4.31
CA GLU A 20 9.82 6.50 3.21
C GLU A 20 8.78 5.67 2.44
N PRO A 21 9.09 4.44 1.96
CA PRO A 21 8.11 3.59 1.29
C PRO A 21 6.95 3.22 2.22
N ILE A 22 7.23 3.00 3.51
CA ILE A 22 6.19 2.76 4.52
C ILE A 22 5.23 3.95 4.63
N ASN A 23 5.75 5.19 4.61
CA ASN A 23 4.90 6.37 4.66
C ASN A 23 4.09 6.54 3.37
N ALA A 24 4.67 6.24 2.21
CA ALA A 24 3.92 6.19 0.95
C ALA A 24 2.78 5.15 1.00
N LEU A 25 3.06 3.93 1.50
CA LEU A 25 2.04 2.89 1.66
C LEU A 25 0.90 3.32 2.59
N LYS A 26 1.21 3.97 3.71
CA LYS A 26 0.18 4.56 4.59
C LYS A 26 -0.68 5.55 3.83
N HIS A 27 -0.06 6.45 3.06
CA HIS A 27 -0.78 7.45 2.28
C HIS A 27 -1.68 6.81 1.21
N ILE A 28 -1.18 5.83 0.47
CA ILE A 28 -1.91 5.09 -0.57
C ILE A 28 -3.14 4.37 0.04
N VAL A 29 -2.97 3.75 1.20
CA VAL A 29 -4.08 3.14 1.95
C VAL A 29 -5.09 4.19 2.39
N THR A 30 -4.65 5.30 2.98
CA THR A 30 -5.57 6.32 3.51
C THR A 30 -6.33 7.05 2.41
N THR A 31 -5.76 7.11 1.20
CA THR A 31 -6.41 7.70 0.02
C THR A 31 -7.26 6.70 -0.76
N GLY A 32 -7.28 5.42 -0.35
CA GLY A 32 -8.11 4.39 -0.99
C GLY A 32 -7.59 3.90 -2.34
N ASN A 33 -6.35 4.24 -2.72
CA ASN A 33 -5.77 3.88 -4.01
C ASN A 33 -5.02 2.54 -4.01
N THR A 34 -5.20 1.72 -2.97
CA THR A 34 -4.48 0.44 -2.83
C THR A 34 -4.67 -0.49 -4.02
N SER A 35 -5.83 -0.48 -4.68
CA SER A 35 -6.08 -1.35 -5.85
C SER A 35 -5.24 -1.01 -7.08
N LYS A 36 -4.65 0.18 -7.12
CA LYS A 36 -3.83 0.71 -8.23
C LYS A 36 -2.33 0.61 -7.96
N LEU A 37 -1.95 0.06 -6.79
CA LEU A 37 -0.58 0.01 -6.33
C LEU A 37 0.19 -1.14 -7.00
N HIS A 38 1.37 -0.77 -7.51
CA HIS A 38 2.43 -1.62 -8.04
C HIS A 38 3.70 -1.30 -7.25
N ILE A 39 4.51 -2.31 -6.91
CA ILE A 39 5.75 -2.10 -6.14
C ILE A 39 6.94 -2.60 -6.96
N CYS A 40 7.89 -1.70 -7.17
CA CYS A 40 9.11 -1.95 -7.92
C CYS A 40 10.32 -1.84 -6.98
N PHE A 41 11.00 -2.96 -6.77
CA PHE A 41 12.23 -3.02 -6.00
C PHE A 41 13.43 -2.87 -6.93
N THR A 42 14.26 -1.85 -6.70
CA THR A 42 15.51 -1.57 -7.44
C THR A 42 16.70 -2.16 -6.71
N HIS A 43 17.88 -2.18 -7.34
CA HIS A 43 19.11 -2.73 -6.74
C HIS A 43 18.95 -4.19 -6.29
N PHE A 44 18.09 -4.95 -6.97
CA PHE A 44 17.83 -6.35 -6.60
C PHE A 44 19.07 -7.25 -6.78
N ASP A 45 19.95 -6.89 -7.70
CA ASP A 45 21.26 -7.51 -7.90
C ASP A 45 22.20 -7.36 -6.67
N GLU A 46 21.96 -6.32 -5.85
CA GLU A 46 22.72 -6.06 -4.63
C GLU A 46 22.16 -6.80 -3.40
N VAL A 47 21.01 -7.47 -3.51
CA VAL A 47 20.47 -8.32 -2.45
C VAL A 47 21.37 -9.53 -2.27
N LYS A 48 22.03 -9.59 -1.11
CA LYS A 48 23.04 -10.59 -0.76
C LYS A 48 22.84 -11.01 0.69
N GLY A 49 23.09 -12.28 0.97
CA GLY A 49 23.10 -12.84 2.31
C GLY A 49 23.50 -14.31 2.26
N ASP A 50 24.14 -14.79 3.33
CA ASP A 50 24.61 -16.19 3.41
C ASP A 50 23.47 -17.21 3.24
N ASN A 51 22.24 -16.80 3.55
CA ASN A 51 21.03 -17.63 3.45
C ASN A 51 20.19 -17.34 2.18
N LEU A 52 20.72 -16.61 1.19
CA LEU A 52 19.99 -16.23 -0.04
C LEU A 52 20.69 -16.76 -1.32
N PRO A 53 20.83 -18.09 -1.48
CA PRO A 53 21.58 -18.67 -2.58
C PRO A 53 20.88 -18.54 -3.94
N THR A 54 19.54 -18.49 -3.96
CA THR A 54 18.77 -18.41 -5.21
C THR A 54 18.07 -17.06 -5.39
N VAL A 55 17.66 -16.76 -6.62
CA VAL A 55 16.83 -15.59 -6.94
C VAL A 55 15.52 -15.62 -6.15
N SER A 56 14.86 -16.78 -6.07
CA SER A 56 13.64 -16.95 -5.29
C SER A 56 13.83 -16.66 -3.81
N ASP A 57 14.99 -17.01 -3.22
CA ASP A 57 15.26 -16.71 -1.81
C ASP A 57 15.37 -15.19 -1.60
N LYS A 58 16.03 -14.49 -2.53
CA LYS A 58 16.13 -13.03 -2.52
C LYS A 58 14.76 -12.35 -2.65
N GLU A 59 13.91 -12.82 -3.56
CA GLU A 59 12.54 -12.33 -3.69
C GLU A 59 11.77 -12.52 -2.38
N GLY A 60 11.83 -13.73 -1.81
CA GLY A 60 11.19 -14.06 -0.53
C GLY A 60 11.66 -13.17 0.62
N HIS A 61 12.94 -12.83 0.67
CA HIS A 61 13.49 -11.90 1.67
C HIS A 61 12.92 -10.47 1.53
N VAL A 62 12.86 -9.96 0.30
CA VAL A 62 12.33 -8.61 0.02
C VAL A 62 10.83 -8.56 0.30
N VAL A 63 10.07 -9.55 -0.16
CA VAL A 63 8.62 -9.67 0.08
C VAL A 63 8.34 -9.81 1.57
N GLY A 64 9.10 -10.62 2.31
CA GLY A 64 8.93 -10.75 3.76
C GLY A 64 9.13 -9.42 4.51
N SER A 65 10.06 -8.58 4.05
CA SER A 65 10.27 -7.24 4.63
C SER A 65 9.06 -6.33 4.40
N LEU A 66 8.42 -6.42 3.23
CA LEU A 66 7.17 -5.74 2.93
C LEU A 66 6.00 -6.28 3.76
N GLU A 67 5.87 -7.60 3.93
CA GLU A 67 4.84 -8.20 4.77
C GLU A 67 4.92 -7.70 6.21
N ASN A 68 6.14 -7.63 6.77
CA ASN A 68 6.39 -7.06 8.09
C ASN A 68 5.96 -5.58 8.15
N ALA A 69 6.30 -4.78 7.14
CA ALA A 69 5.89 -3.39 7.06
C ALA A 69 4.36 -3.22 6.98
N ILE A 70 3.67 -4.08 6.22
CA ILE A 70 2.21 -4.11 6.13
C ILE A 70 1.58 -4.46 7.49
N GLU A 71 2.16 -5.41 8.24
CA GLU A 71 1.72 -5.74 9.60
C GLU A 71 1.86 -4.54 10.55
N GLU A 72 2.99 -3.83 10.49
CA GLU A 72 3.19 -2.60 11.28
C GLU A 72 2.21 -1.49 10.92
N ILE A 73 1.91 -1.32 9.62
CA ILE A 73 0.88 -0.39 9.15
C ILE A 73 -0.48 -0.80 9.71
N GLY A 74 -0.80 -2.11 9.70
CA GLY A 74 -2.01 -2.67 10.30
C GLY A 74 -2.17 -2.34 11.77
N LYS A 75 -1.09 -2.45 12.55
CA LYS A 75 -1.06 -2.07 13.97
C LYS A 75 -1.36 -0.57 14.19
N LYS A 76 -0.96 0.31 13.26
CA LYS A 76 -1.11 1.77 13.36
C LYS A 76 -2.44 2.30 12.78
N LEU A 77 -2.88 1.77 11.64
CA LEU A 77 -4.04 2.24 10.88
C LEU A 77 -5.26 1.31 10.97
N GLY A 78 -5.11 0.15 11.62
CA GLY A 78 -6.17 -0.84 11.83
C GLY A 78 -6.18 -1.99 10.82
N ALA A 79 -6.93 -3.04 11.14
CA ALA A 79 -6.97 -4.30 10.37
C ALA A 79 -7.45 -4.14 8.92
N ASN A 80 -8.27 -3.12 8.63
CA ASN A 80 -8.71 -2.83 7.26
C ASN A 80 -7.53 -2.42 6.37
N ALA A 81 -6.65 -1.54 6.86
CA ALA A 81 -5.47 -1.08 6.14
C ALA A 81 -4.58 -2.26 5.73
N GLN A 82 -4.29 -3.13 6.69
CA GLN A 82 -3.54 -4.37 6.46
C GLN A 82 -4.23 -5.24 5.41
N ARG A 83 -5.53 -5.51 5.57
CA ARG A 83 -6.29 -6.36 4.65
C ARG A 83 -6.27 -5.84 3.21
N TYR A 84 -6.41 -4.53 3.01
CA TYR A 84 -6.39 -3.95 1.67
C TYR A 84 -5.01 -4.08 1.02
N LEU A 85 -3.93 -3.82 1.76
CA LEU A 85 -2.56 -4.00 1.28
C LEU A 85 -2.30 -5.47 0.95
N THR A 86 -2.53 -6.39 1.90
CA THR A 86 -2.33 -7.83 1.68
C THR A 86 -3.13 -8.36 0.49
N LYS A 87 -4.38 -7.92 0.30
CA LYS A 87 -5.19 -8.32 -0.87
C LYS A 87 -4.58 -7.84 -2.18
N GLN A 88 -4.01 -6.63 -2.22
CA GLN A 88 -3.33 -6.15 -3.41
C GLN A 88 -2.03 -6.92 -3.68
N MET A 89 -1.29 -7.27 -2.64
CA MET A 89 -0.04 -8.04 -2.75
C MET A 89 -0.27 -9.45 -3.35
N GLN A 90 -1.45 -10.05 -3.12
CA GLN A 90 -1.83 -11.33 -3.71
C GLN A 90 -2.02 -11.31 -5.24
N LYS A 91 -2.07 -10.13 -5.86
CA LYS A 91 -2.23 -9.98 -7.31
C LYS A 91 -0.91 -9.98 -8.09
N ASP A 92 0.20 -10.36 -7.45
CA ASP A 92 1.52 -10.42 -8.08
C ASP A 92 1.97 -9.08 -8.70
N THR A 93 1.80 -8.01 -7.93
CA THR A 93 2.09 -6.62 -8.34
C THR A 93 3.51 -6.17 -7.95
N PHE A 94 4.43 -7.13 -7.91
CA PHE A 94 5.83 -6.94 -7.52
C PHE A 94 6.77 -7.12 -8.69
N PHE A 95 7.77 -6.24 -8.78
CA PHE A 95 8.79 -6.25 -9.82
C PHE A 95 10.16 -6.07 -9.18
N PHE A 96 11.12 -6.89 -9.60
CA PHE A 96 12.47 -6.91 -9.04
C PHE A 96 13.49 -6.50 -10.11
N LEU A 97 13.88 -5.24 -10.09
CA LEU A 97 14.82 -4.67 -11.06
C LEU A 97 16.23 -4.61 -10.46
N GLY A 98 17.18 -5.25 -11.14
CA GLY A 98 18.60 -5.15 -10.84
C GLY A 98 19.36 -4.43 -11.94
N ALA A 99 20.51 -3.84 -11.60
CA ALA A 99 21.48 -3.30 -12.55
C ALA A 99 20.90 -2.32 -13.61
N ILE A 100 19.84 -1.57 -13.29
CA ILE A 100 19.09 -0.69 -14.20
C ILE A 100 19.92 0.44 -14.84
N HIS A 101 21.12 0.69 -14.31
CA HIS A 101 22.08 1.66 -14.83
C HIS A 101 22.90 1.11 -16.02
N ASN A 102 22.83 -0.18 -16.30
CA ASN A 102 23.50 -0.83 -17.41
C ASN A 102 22.51 -1.10 -18.56
N GLU A 103 23.04 -1.16 -19.78
CA GLU A 103 22.27 -1.68 -20.90
C GLU A 103 21.90 -3.14 -20.62
N ILE A 104 20.63 -3.48 -20.80
CA ILE A 104 20.13 -4.84 -20.63
C ILE A 104 20.78 -5.69 -21.71
N ARG A 105 21.70 -6.55 -21.29
CA ARG A 105 22.41 -7.47 -22.20
C ARG A 105 21.46 -8.59 -22.60
N ASP A 106 21.66 -9.13 -23.79
CA ASP A 106 20.86 -10.26 -24.31
C ASP A 106 20.88 -11.52 -23.43
N ASN A 107 21.79 -11.61 -22.46
CA ASN A 107 21.92 -12.74 -21.54
C ASN A 107 21.35 -12.50 -20.13
N ASP A 108 20.76 -11.33 -19.86
CA ASP A 108 20.12 -11.03 -18.58
C ASP A 108 18.61 -11.29 -18.67
N ASP A 109 18.26 -12.57 -18.80
CA ASP A 109 16.88 -13.02 -19.02
C ASP A 109 15.95 -12.57 -17.89
N TYR A 110 16.43 -12.58 -16.63
CA TYR A 110 15.62 -12.22 -15.47
C TYR A 110 15.32 -10.72 -15.40
N ALA A 111 16.31 -9.85 -15.55
CA ALA A 111 16.07 -8.41 -15.51
C ALA A 111 15.15 -7.97 -16.67
N LYS A 112 15.33 -8.58 -17.85
CA LYS A 112 14.45 -8.38 -19.01
C LYS A 112 13.03 -8.85 -18.74
N GLU A 113 12.85 -10.05 -18.19
CA GLU A 113 11.55 -10.59 -17.81
C GLU A 113 10.82 -9.68 -16.82
N GLN A 114 11.49 -9.25 -15.75
CA GLN A 114 10.91 -8.37 -14.74
C GLN A 114 10.50 -7.00 -15.30
N LEU A 115 11.31 -6.44 -16.20
CA LEU A 115 10.97 -5.18 -16.87
C LEU A 115 9.77 -5.35 -17.83
N CYS A 116 9.74 -6.43 -18.61
CA CYS A 116 8.61 -6.75 -19.47
C CYS A 116 7.33 -6.93 -18.63
N LYS A 117 7.40 -7.68 -17.53
CA LYS A 117 6.29 -7.89 -16.60
C LYS A 117 5.76 -6.56 -16.03
N LEU A 118 6.65 -5.64 -15.66
CA LEU A 118 6.28 -4.30 -15.19
C LEU A 118 5.54 -3.51 -16.28
N VAL A 119 6.08 -3.49 -17.50
CA VAL A 119 5.47 -2.77 -18.62
C VAL A 119 4.11 -3.37 -18.98
N GLU A 120 4.00 -4.69 -19.05
CA GLU A 120 2.75 -5.40 -19.33
C GLU A 120 1.70 -5.08 -18.27
N ALA A 121 2.04 -5.17 -16.99
CA ALA A 121 1.12 -4.84 -15.90
C ALA A 121 0.61 -3.39 -15.99
N LEU A 122 1.48 -2.44 -16.34
CA LEU A 122 1.07 -1.05 -16.53
C LEU A 122 0.20 -0.85 -17.76
N LEU A 123 0.50 -1.53 -18.88
CA LEU A 123 -0.33 -1.47 -20.08
C LEU A 123 -1.74 -2.04 -19.82
N GLU A 124 -1.86 -3.07 -18.99
CA GLU A 124 -3.15 -3.62 -18.59
C GLU A 124 -3.99 -2.62 -17.77
N THR A 125 -3.36 -1.72 -17.01
CA THR A 125 -4.11 -0.69 -16.26
C THR A 125 -4.78 0.36 -17.14
N ILE A 126 -4.30 0.55 -18.37
CA ILE A 126 -4.82 1.53 -19.34
C ILE A 126 -6.10 1.01 -20.01
N ILE A 127 -6.35 -0.31 -19.95
CA ILE A 127 -7.54 -0.90 -20.52
C ILE A 127 -8.74 -0.51 -19.65
N GLU A 128 -9.53 0.43 -20.16
CA GLU A 128 -10.74 0.94 -19.50
C GLU A 128 -11.71 -0.23 -19.25
N VAL A 129 -11.84 -0.62 -17.99
CA VAL A 129 -12.82 -1.63 -17.59
C VAL A 129 -14.19 -0.99 -17.75
N GLU A 130 -15.05 -1.55 -18.60
CA GLU A 130 -16.41 -1.02 -18.75
C GLU A 130 -17.06 -0.88 -17.37
N PRO A 131 -17.62 0.29 -17.03
CA PRO A 131 -18.19 0.54 -15.73
C PRO A 131 -19.35 -0.44 -15.52
N SER A 132 -19.11 -1.49 -14.73
CA SER A 132 -20.19 -2.34 -14.26
C SER A 132 -21.01 -1.55 -13.24
N GLU A 133 -22.33 -1.49 -13.43
CA GLU A 133 -23.24 -0.90 -12.44
C GLU A 133 -23.12 -1.67 -11.12
N THR A 134 -22.38 -1.11 -10.17
CA THR A 134 -22.19 -1.69 -8.85
C THR A 134 -22.91 -0.84 -7.82
N PHE A 135 -23.81 -1.48 -7.06
CA PHE A 135 -24.55 -0.82 -5.98
C PHE A 135 -23.99 -1.31 -4.64
N PRO A 136 -23.60 -0.41 -3.72
CA PRO A 136 -23.16 -0.83 -2.41
C PRO A 136 -24.35 -1.43 -1.63
N ILE A 137 -24.23 -2.69 -1.22
CA ILE A 137 -25.23 -3.36 -0.38
C ILE A 137 -24.84 -3.11 1.09
N TYR A 138 -25.44 -2.10 1.69
CA TYR A 138 -25.24 -1.82 3.11
C TYR A 138 -26.22 -2.63 3.96
N ASN A 139 -25.72 -3.18 5.07
CA ASN A 139 -26.59 -3.56 6.17
C ASN A 139 -27.03 -2.28 6.90
N GLY A 140 -28.30 -1.88 6.74
CA GLY A 140 -28.81 -0.61 7.25
C GLY A 140 -28.56 -0.39 8.75
N THR A 141 -28.63 -1.45 9.56
CA THR A 141 -28.40 -1.37 11.01
C THR A 141 -26.92 -1.11 11.32
N THR A 142 -26.01 -1.86 10.68
CA THR A 142 -24.57 -1.71 10.90
C THR A 142 -24.06 -0.37 10.36
N ALA A 143 -24.56 0.06 9.20
CA ALA A 143 -24.19 1.33 8.60
C ALA A 143 -24.61 2.52 9.47
N ALA A 144 -25.84 2.54 9.97
CA ALA A 144 -26.33 3.61 10.86
C ALA A 144 -25.50 3.71 12.15
N LEU A 145 -25.19 2.58 12.78
CA LEU A 145 -24.36 2.53 13.99
C LEU A 145 -22.92 3.00 13.72
N ALA A 146 -22.33 2.57 12.60
CA ALA A 146 -20.98 2.97 12.22
C ALA A 146 -20.90 4.48 11.96
N ILE A 147 -21.90 5.06 11.29
CA ILE A 147 -21.98 6.49 11.01
C ILE A 147 -22.13 7.29 12.31
N GLN A 148 -23.04 6.89 13.21
CA GLN A 148 -23.22 7.54 14.51
C GLN A 148 -21.92 7.54 15.32
N ARG A 149 -21.29 6.36 15.43
CA ARG A 149 -20.03 6.22 16.16
C ARG A 149 -18.89 7.05 15.57
N ALA A 150 -18.77 7.09 14.23
CA ALA A 150 -17.79 7.91 13.56
C ALA A 150 -18.01 9.41 13.82
N ALA A 151 -19.28 9.86 13.82
CA ALA A 151 -19.62 11.24 14.16
C ALA A 151 -19.24 11.56 15.62
N ASP A 152 -19.58 10.70 16.58
CA ASP A 152 -19.24 10.89 17.98
C ASP A 152 -17.72 10.96 18.22
N GLU A 153 -16.96 10.05 17.60
CA GLU A 153 -15.50 10.02 17.70
C GLU A 153 -14.88 11.28 17.06
N TYR A 154 -15.43 11.75 15.94
CA TYR A 154 -15.02 13.01 15.30
C TYR A 154 -15.27 14.21 16.22
N TYR A 155 -16.50 14.37 16.73
CA TYR A 155 -16.85 15.49 17.61
C TYR A 155 -16.06 15.45 18.92
N LYS A 156 -15.88 14.27 19.52
CA LYS A 156 -15.08 14.12 20.75
C LYS A 156 -13.64 14.57 20.54
N ARG A 157 -13.03 14.18 19.41
CA ARG A 157 -11.68 14.61 19.06
C ARG A 157 -11.59 16.13 18.87
N TRP A 158 -12.51 16.71 18.11
CA TRP A 158 -12.49 18.14 17.83
C TRP A 158 -12.86 19.00 19.03
N ASN A 159 -13.82 18.59 19.85
CA ASN A 159 -14.15 19.29 21.10
C ASN A 159 -12.97 19.30 22.07
N SER A 160 -12.17 18.22 22.11
CA SER A 160 -10.94 18.18 22.90
C SER A 160 -9.86 19.11 22.34
N ILE A 161 -9.70 19.22 21.02
CA ILE A 161 -8.74 20.14 20.39
C ILE A 161 -9.15 21.59 20.60
N LEU A 162 -10.45 21.87 20.51
CA LEU A 162 -11.02 23.21 20.63
C LEU A 162 -11.30 23.62 22.10
N ASN A 163 -10.94 22.78 23.08
CA ASN A 163 -11.24 22.96 24.51
C ASN A 163 -12.73 23.20 24.82
N LEU A 164 -13.64 22.73 23.96
CA LEU A 164 -15.09 22.87 24.11
C LEU A 164 -15.68 21.86 25.13
N SER A 165 -14.87 20.90 25.59
CA SER A 165 -15.28 19.87 26.55
C SER A 165 -15.30 20.32 28.02
N GLN A 166 -14.93 21.57 28.33
CA GLN A 166 -14.79 22.05 29.73
C GLN A 166 -15.92 22.97 30.24
N ASP A 167 -16.98 23.25 29.49
CA ASP A 167 -17.93 24.31 29.88
C ASP A 167 -19.39 23.86 30.07
N ILE A 168 -19.63 22.97 31.05
CA ILE A 168 -20.99 22.72 31.59
C ILE A 168 -20.99 22.74 33.14
N SER A 169 -20.06 23.44 33.80
CA SER A 169 -20.11 23.60 35.27
C SER A 169 -19.81 24.99 35.82
N LEU A 170 -19.97 26.04 35.00
CA LEU A 170 -20.02 27.40 35.53
C LEU A 170 -21.40 27.70 36.17
N LYS A 171 -21.51 27.22 37.42
CA LYS A 171 -22.11 27.87 38.61
C LYS A 171 -23.39 28.70 38.39
N GLU A 172 -24.52 28.09 38.72
CA GLU A 172 -25.61 28.82 39.40
C GLU A 172 -25.19 29.05 40.87
N HIS A 173 -24.72 30.25 41.19
CA HIS A 173 -24.69 30.84 42.53
C HIS A 173 -25.06 32.32 42.43
#